data_AF-A0A1H0FX23-F1
#
_entry.id   AF-A0A1H0FX23-F1
#
_cell.length_a   1.000
_cell.length_b   1.000
_cell.length_c   1.000
_cell.angle_alpha   90.00
_cell.angle_beta   90.00
_cell.angle_gamma   90.00
#
_symmetry.space_group_name_H-M   'P 1'
#
loop_
_entity.id
_entity.type
_entity.pdbx_description
1 polymer ?
#
loop_
_entity_poly.entity_id
_entity_poly.type
_entity_poly.pdbx_seq_one_letter_code
_entity_poly.pdbx_strand_id
1 'polypeptide(L)'
;RHVWEDYKDRAYAFTHTEYGKKIYARRKETIERSFADSKELHGLRYCRMRGLAKAAEQCLLTAAVQNMKKIANILSNRDIMQSVKRCLLFLPTYTKPAGKGRVLSVI
;
A
#
# COMPACT_ATOMS: atom_id res chain seq x y z
N ARG A 1 -9.15 17.92 -30.73
CA ARG A 1 -8.37 17.64 -29.50
C ARG A 1 -9.34 17.69 -28.32
N HIS A 2 -9.51 16.59 -27.60
CA HIS A 2 -10.45 16.44 -26.48
C HIS A 2 -9.92 17.16 -25.23
N VAL A 3 -10.79 17.60 -24.31
CA VAL A 3 -10.41 18.32 -23.08
C VAL A 3 -9.35 17.56 -22.24
N TRP A 4 -9.32 16.23 -22.36
CA TRP A 4 -8.45 15.34 -21.59
C TRP A 4 -7.20 14.86 -22.33
N GLU A 5 -7.01 15.23 -23.60
CA GLU A 5 -5.89 14.74 -24.41
C GLU A 5 -4.54 15.05 -23.74
N ASP A 6 -4.36 16.29 -23.29
CA ASP A 6 -3.09 16.78 -22.70
C ASP A 6 -2.77 16.11 -21.36
N TYR A 7 -3.79 15.65 -20.64
CA TYR A 7 -3.61 14.89 -19.41
C TYR A 7 -3.22 13.44 -19.72
N LYS A 8 -3.81 12.83 -20.75
CA LYS A 8 -3.44 11.48 -21.21
C LYS A 8 -2.01 11.46 -21.72
N ASP A 9 -1.60 12.45 -22.51
CA ASP A 9 -0.25 12.52 -23.08
C ASP A 9 0.81 12.66 -21.99
N ARG A 10 0.56 13.48 -20.97
CA ARG A 10 1.45 13.60 -19.80
C ARG A 10 1.53 12.29 -19.00
N ALA A 11 0.40 11.62 -18.78
CA ALA A 11 0.39 10.33 -18.10
C ALA A 11 1.14 9.26 -18.91
N TYR A 12 0.98 9.26 -20.23
CA TYR A 12 1.70 8.37 -21.14
C TYR A 12 3.21 8.64 -21.10
N ALA A 13 3.65 9.89 -21.21
CA ALA A 13 5.07 10.23 -21.08
C ALA A 13 5.64 9.77 -19.72
N PHE A 14 4.88 9.96 -18.63
CA PHE A 14 5.29 9.52 -17.29
C PHE A 14 5.47 8.00 -17.18
N THR A 15 4.56 7.18 -17.74
CA THR A 15 4.67 5.71 -17.66
C THR A 15 5.88 5.16 -18.40
N HIS A 16 6.45 5.92 -19.34
CA HIS A 16 7.65 5.54 -20.09
C HIS A 16 8.96 5.88 -19.36
N THR A 17 8.90 6.67 -18.29
CA THR A 17 10.04 6.91 -17.41
C THR A 17 10.38 5.67 -16.58
N GLU A 18 11.65 5.50 -16.19
CA GLU A 18 12.07 4.37 -15.34
C GLU A 18 11.36 4.33 -13.99
N TYR A 19 11.07 5.51 -13.42
CA TYR A 19 10.29 5.63 -12.19
C TYR A 19 8.82 5.23 -12.42
N GLY A 20 8.22 5.70 -13.51
CA GLY A 20 6.86 5.35 -13.90
C GLY A 20 6.68 3.86 -14.12
N LYS A 21 7.61 3.19 -14.83
CA LYS A 21 7.62 1.74 -15.03
C LYS A 21 7.65 0.97 -13.70
N LYS A 22 8.52 1.36 -12.77
CA LYS A 22 8.62 0.73 -11.43
C LYS A 22 7.33 0.88 -10.63
N ILE A 23 6.72 2.07 -10.65
CA ILE A 23 5.41 2.28 -9.99
C ILE A 23 4.33 1.45 -10.67
N TYR A 24 4.29 1.46 -12.00
CA TYR A 24 3.27 0.75 -12.77
C TYR A 24 3.34 -0.76 -12.54
N ALA A 25 4.54 -1.34 -12.45
CA ALA A 25 4.73 -2.76 -12.10
C ALA A 25 4.12 -3.11 -10.74
N ARG A 26 4.43 -2.34 -9.69
CA ARG A 26 3.85 -2.55 -8.34
C ARG A 26 2.34 -2.30 -8.31
N ARG A 27 1.87 -1.30 -9.07
CA ARG A 27 0.44 -0.99 -9.18
C ARG A 27 -0.30 -2.11 -9.87
N LYS A 28 0.25 -2.72 -10.92
CA LYS A 28 -0.37 -3.85 -11.62
C LYS A 28 -0.74 -4.96 -10.64
N GLU A 29 0.21 -5.40 -9.82
CA GLU A 29 0.00 -6.45 -8.83
C GLU A 29 -1.03 -6.08 -7.75
N THR A 30 -0.97 -4.85 -7.23
CA THR A 30 -1.84 -4.43 -6.11
C THR A 30 -3.24 -4.01 -6.55
N ILE A 31 -3.36 -3.37 -7.70
CA ILE A 31 -4.63 -2.92 -8.28
C ILE A 31 -5.43 -4.12 -8.79
N GLU A 32 -4.79 -5.05 -9.52
CA GLU A 32 -5.48 -6.26 -10.00
C GLU A 32 -6.04 -7.09 -8.84
N ARG A 33 -5.29 -7.22 -7.74
CA ARG A 33 -5.79 -7.87 -6.52
C ARG A 33 -6.99 -7.13 -5.92
N SER A 34 -6.92 -5.81 -5.81
CA SER A 34 -8.05 -5.01 -5.30
C SER A 34 -9.30 -5.16 -6.16
N PHE A 35 -9.15 -5.23 -7.48
CA PHE A 35 -10.28 -5.48 -8.39
C PHE A 35 -10.84 -6.90 -8.24
N ALA A 36 -9.98 -7.91 -8.07
CA ALA A 36 -10.42 -9.28 -7.81
C ALA A 36 -11.23 -9.37 -6.51
N ASP A 37 -10.74 -8.76 -5.42
CA ASP A 37 -11.44 -8.71 -4.14
C ASP A 37 -12.80 -7.98 -4.28
N SER A 38 -12.82 -6.86 -5.02
CA SER A 38 -14.06 -6.13 -5.32
C SER A 38 -15.07 -6.97 -6.09
N LYS A 39 -14.59 -7.75 -7.06
CA LYS A 39 -15.42 -8.58 -7.92
C LYS A 39 -16.12 -9.67 -7.12
N GLU A 40 -15.38 -10.38 -6.28
CA GLU A 40 -15.89 -11.53 -5.52
C GLU A 40 -16.56 -11.12 -4.21
N LEU A 41 -15.90 -10.32 -3.36
CA LEU A 41 -16.41 -10.00 -2.01
C LEU A 41 -17.51 -8.95 -2.02
N HIS A 42 -17.45 -7.99 -2.95
CA HIS A 42 -18.44 -6.92 -3.07
C HIS A 42 -19.44 -7.18 -4.21
N GLY A 43 -19.46 -8.41 -4.73
CA GLY A 43 -20.44 -8.90 -5.71
C GLY A 43 -20.61 -7.97 -6.91
N LEU A 44 -19.48 -7.48 -7.46
CA LEU A 44 -19.43 -6.75 -8.72
C LEU A 44 -19.33 -7.67 -9.93
N ARG A 45 -19.42 -9.00 -9.72
CA ARG A 45 -19.48 -10.00 -10.79
C ARG A 45 -20.71 -9.86 -11.67
N TYR A 46 -21.82 -9.38 -11.10
CA TYR A 46 -23.06 -9.07 -11.80
C TYR A 46 -23.61 -7.71 -11.36
N CYS A 47 -24.22 -6.98 -12.29
CA CYS A 47 -24.93 -5.75 -11.97
C CYS A 47 -26.23 -6.11 -11.23
N ARG A 48 -26.30 -5.79 -9.94
CA ARG A 48 -27.48 -6.10 -9.11
C ARG A 48 -28.63 -5.12 -9.34
N MET A 49 -28.29 -3.89 -9.76
CA MET A 49 -29.24 -2.82 -10.02
C MET A 49 -29.33 -2.55 -11.52
N ARG A 50 -30.51 -2.12 -11.99
CA ARG A 50 -30.72 -1.68 -13.38
C ARG A 50 -30.36 -0.21 -13.55
N GLY A 51 -29.66 0.08 -14.64
CA GLY A 51 -29.27 1.45 -15.03
C GLY A 51 -27.84 1.80 -14.66
N LEU A 52 -27.18 2.58 -15.53
CA LEU A 52 -25.77 2.96 -15.41
C LEU A 52 -25.48 3.74 -14.12
N ALA A 53 -26.36 4.67 -13.74
CA ALA A 53 -26.19 5.49 -12.55
C ALA A 53 -26.08 4.65 -11.28
N LYS A 54 -26.97 3.66 -11.11
CA LYS A 54 -26.97 2.78 -9.94
C LYS A 54 -25.77 1.84 -9.92
N ALA A 55 -25.38 1.31 -11.09
CA ALA A 55 -24.16 0.48 -11.19
C ALA A 55 -22.91 1.30 -10.84
N ALA A 56 -22.83 2.55 -11.32
CA ALA A 56 -21.74 3.46 -10.99
C ALA A 56 -21.70 3.77 -9.48
N GLU A 57 -22.84 4.07 -8.87
CA GLU A 57 -22.95 4.31 -7.43
C GLU A 57 -22.43 3.13 -6.60
N GLN A 58 -22.84 1.89 -6.92
CA GLN A 58 -22.35 0.69 -6.24
C GLN A 58 -20.81 0.55 -6.34
N CYS A 59 -20.26 0.75 -7.54
CA CYS A 59 -18.82 0.67 -7.76
C CYS A 59 -18.07 1.76 -6.98
N LEU A 60 -18.57 3.00 -7.00
CA LEU A 60 -17.94 4.14 -6.32
C LEU A 60 -17.98 3.98 -4.80
N LEU A 61 -19.11 3.56 -4.23
CA LEU A 61 -19.23 3.30 -2.79
C LEU A 61 -18.31 2.15 -2.35
N THR A 62 -18.24 1.08 -3.15
CA THR A 62 -17.32 -0.04 -2.88
C THR A 62 -15.87 0.42 -2.85
N ALA A 63 -15.46 1.20 -3.86
CA ALA A 63 -14.10 1.75 -3.92
C ALA A 63 -13.81 2.70 -2.75
N ALA A 64 -14.77 3.55 -2.36
CA ALA A 64 -14.63 4.46 -1.23
C ALA A 64 -14.39 3.70 0.08
N VAL A 65 -15.17 2.64 0.35
CA VAL A 65 -15.02 1.81 1.54
C VAL A 65 -13.67 1.10 1.55
N GLN A 66 -13.23 0.55 0.43
CA GLN A 66 -11.91 -0.09 0.33
C GLN A 66 -10.77 0.90 0.56
N ASN A 67 -10.89 2.12 0.04
CA ASN A 67 -9.92 3.19 0.28
C ASN A 67 -9.88 3.58 1.76
N MET A 68 -11.03 3.72 2.42
CA MET A 68 -11.10 3.99 3.86
C MET A 68 -10.44 2.88 4.68
N LYS A 69 -10.75 1.61 4.36
CA LYS A 69 -10.10 0.44 5.01
C LYS A 69 -8.58 0.47 4.82
N LYS A 70 -8.11 0.80 3.62
CA LYS A 70 -6.67 0.90 3.33
C LYS A 70 -6.00 2.00 4.14
N ILE A 71 -6.63 3.17 4.27
CA ILE A 71 -6.13 4.28 5.09
C ILE A 71 -6.07 3.86 6.57
N ALA A 72 -7.15 3.29 7.10
CA ALA A 72 -7.19 2.81 8.49
C ALA A 72 -6.08 1.79 8.78
N ASN A 73 -5.87 0.82 7.87
CA ASN A 73 -4.79 -0.15 8.00
C ASN A 73 -3.40 0.52 7.96
N ILE A 74 -3.18 1.51 7.10
CA ILE A 74 -1.90 2.22 7.05
C ILE A 74 -1.66 3.00 8.34
N LEU A 75 -2.68 3.67 8.88
CA LEU A 75 -2.57 4.41 10.14
C LEU A 75 -2.30 3.46 11.31
N SER A 76 -3.09 2.39 11.45
CA SER A 76 -2.89 1.38 12.49
C SER A 76 -1.49 0.75 12.42
N ASN A 77 -1.02 0.37 11.24
CA ASN A 77 0.33 -0.18 11.08
C ASN A 77 1.43 0.87 11.34
N ARG A 78 1.19 2.15 11.01
CA ARG A 78 2.12 3.23 11.37
C ARG A 78 2.19 3.42 12.87
N ASP A 79 1.06 3.36 13.57
CA ASP A 79 1.00 3.48 15.04
C ASP A 79 1.69 2.31 15.73
N ILE A 80 1.52 1.09 15.22
CA ILE A 80 2.26 -0.10 15.68
C ILE A 80 3.77 0.09 15.43
N MET A 81 4.17 0.48 14.22
CA MET A 81 5.58 0.70 13.89
C MET A 81 6.20 1.85 14.69
N GLN A 82 5.45 2.91 14.98
CA GLN A 82 5.89 4.00 15.85
C GLN A 82 6.01 3.53 17.31
N SER A 83 5.09 2.70 17.78
CA SER A 83 5.14 2.11 19.12
C SER A 83 6.33 1.17 19.26
N VAL A 84 6.57 0.30 18.28
CA VAL A 84 7.74 -0.60 18.23
C VAL A 84 9.04 0.22 18.15
N LYS A 85 9.11 1.25 17.31
CA LYS A 85 10.28 2.15 17.25
C LYS A 85 10.53 2.83 18.59
N ARG A 86 9.49 3.35 19.24
CA ARG A 86 9.59 3.98 20.56
C ARG A 86 10.08 2.99 21.62
N CYS A 87 9.60 1.76 21.58
CA CYS A 87 10.03 0.69 22.47
C CYS A 87 11.49 0.28 22.21
N LEU A 88 11.90 0.14 20.95
CA LEU A 88 13.29 -0.14 20.55
C LEU A 88 14.25 1.02 20.86
N LEU A 89 13.79 2.27 20.76
CA LEU A 89 14.52 3.46 21.17
C LEU A 89 14.62 3.60 22.70
N PHE A 90 13.77 2.89 23.45
CA PHE A 90 13.78 2.83 24.91
C PHE A 90 14.41 1.54 25.45
N LEU A 91 14.77 0.58 24.59
CA LEU A 91 15.70 -0.47 24.95
C LEU A 91 17.08 0.20 25.07
N PRO A 92 17.75 0.13 26.23
CA PRO A 92 19.13 0.57 26.35
C PRO A 92 19.90 -0.17 25.26
N THR A 93 20.56 0.56 24.38
CA THR A 93 21.44 -0.02 23.38
C THR A 93 22.41 -0.95 24.11
N TYR A 94 22.19 -2.27 24.02
CA TYR A 94 23.15 -3.24 24.50
C TYR A 94 24.31 -3.20 23.51
N THR A 95 25.19 -2.21 23.69
CA THR A 95 26.47 -2.14 23.02
C THR A 95 27.25 -3.36 23.49
N LYS A 96 27.24 -4.42 22.68
CA LYS A 96 28.11 -5.57 22.85
C LYS A 96 29.54 -5.08 22.55
N PRO A 97 30.45 -4.91 23.53
CA PRO A 97 31.81 -4.53 23.20
C PRO A 97 32.50 -5.70 22.50
N ALA A 98 32.98 -5.45 21.28
CA ALA A 98 33.90 -6.33 20.57
C ALA A 98 35.19 -6.50 21.40
N GLY A 99 35.64 -7.74 21.53
CA GLY A 99 36.53 -8.17 22.61
C GLY A 99 38.00 -7.77 22.54
N LYS A 100 38.72 -8.16 23.61
CA LYS A 100 40.16 -8.42 23.61
C LYS A 100 40.47 -9.37 24.77
N GLY A 101 41.16 -10.46 24.46
CA GLY A 101 41.47 -11.52 25.41
C GLY A 101 42.39 -11.08 26.55
N ARG A 102 42.28 -11.80 27.66
CA ARG A 102 43.42 -12.12 28.51
C ARG A 102 43.11 -13.37 29.32
N VAL A 103 44.03 -14.33 29.19
CA VAL A 103 44.21 -15.51 30.02
C VAL A 103 44.21 -15.11 31.48
N LEU A 104 43.47 -15.82 32.33
CA LEU A 104 43.79 -16.03 33.73
C LEU A 104 43.10 -17.32 34.18
N SER A 105 43.88 -18.40 34.12
CA SER A 105 43.78 -19.50 35.08
C SER A 105 43.85 -18.94 36.51
N VAL A 106 43.10 -19.52 37.44
CA VAL A 106 43.50 -19.90 38.80
C VAL A 106 42.23 -20.24 39.59
N ILE A 107 42.13 -21.54 39.91
CA ILE A 107 41.34 -22.23 40.95
C ILE A 107 39.81 -22.11 40.86
#